data_AF-A0AAN6D6U3-F1
#
_entry.id   AF-A0AAN6D6U3-F1
#
_cell.length_a   1.000
_cell.length_b   1.000
_cell.length_c   1.000
_cell.angle_alpha   90.00
_cell.angle_beta   90.00
_cell.angle_gamma   90.00
#
_symmetry.space_group_name_H-M   'P 1'
#
loop_
_entity.id
_entity.type
_entity.pdbx_description
1 polymer ?
#
loop_
_entity_poly.entity_id
_entity_poly.type
_entity_poly.pdbx_seq_one_letter_code
_entity_poly.pdbx_strand_id
1 'polypeptide(L)'
;MSKLVRTIRYYSTNQAGAHAKAKVSGMAPDARLLNQKLKQERDLRRERNKLALSSIKDIFAIFSPTAGDDDEFDTTNFDPTPVYKNPETYLKLSLPKQHYILEELEDKFKRKWTGIDKDKKRFMYWLAYGPHGPREGFVIEQKKTVVPEKKEANTPLDQIIAETESQKYKVEVDDYVPPDLPFRAPSVLKSVKPSKDTIISPLPPRDPRLFGPKRLEQYKKDRKMNPYSQFVLGFLLGLTFLNYRKDREVNSTGKVPDYEYLQNDELLQIDDLSKKLAQAVK
;
A
#
# COMPACT_ATOMS: atom_id res chain seq x y z
N MET A 1 42.91 28.95 -26.69
CA MET A 1 41.70 29.31 -25.93
C MET A 1 41.41 28.18 -24.94
N SER A 2 41.63 28.48 -23.66
CA SER A 2 41.83 27.52 -22.56
C SER A 2 40.50 27.00 -22.00
N LYS A 3 40.42 25.69 -21.78
CA LYS A 3 39.27 24.98 -21.19
C LYS A 3 39.32 25.10 -19.67
N LEU A 4 38.32 25.75 -19.10
CA LEU A 4 38.16 25.95 -17.65
C LEU A 4 37.37 24.78 -17.06
N VAL A 5 38.09 23.75 -16.60
CA VAL A 5 37.52 22.62 -15.85
C VAL A 5 37.35 23.06 -14.40
N ARG A 6 36.11 23.28 -13.96
CA ARG A 6 35.79 23.56 -12.55
C ARG A 6 35.61 22.25 -11.79
N THR A 7 36.61 21.90 -11.00
CA THR A 7 36.55 20.80 -10.03
C THR A 7 35.76 21.25 -8.80
N ILE A 8 34.60 20.62 -8.56
CA ILE A 8 33.81 20.82 -7.33
C ILE A 8 34.50 20.01 -6.22
N ARG A 9 35.17 20.69 -5.28
CA ARG A 9 35.65 20.08 -4.03
C ARG A 9 34.49 20.07 -3.03
N TYR A 10 34.04 18.88 -2.65
CA TYR A 10 33.19 18.68 -1.48
C TYR A 10 34.04 18.86 -0.22
N TYR A 11 33.74 19.88 0.59
CA TYR A 11 34.24 19.96 1.96
C TYR A 11 33.39 19.03 2.83
N SER A 12 33.91 17.82 3.05
CA SER A 12 33.45 16.93 4.12
C SER A 12 34.01 17.45 5.43
N THR A 13 33.17 18.15 6.21
CA THR A 13 33.48 18.48 7.61
C THR A 13 33.32 17.22 8.46
N ASN A 14 34.33 16.35 8.43
CA ASN A 14 34.52 15.38 9.50
C ASN A 14 34.92 16.16 10.76
N GLN A 15 33.93 16.54 11.58
CA GLN A 15 34.16 16.85 12.98
C GLN A 15 34.62 15.55 13.66
N ALA A 16 35.92 15.29 13.59
CA ALA A 16 36.58 14.38 14.50
C ALA A 16 36.55 15.03 15.88
N GLY A 17 35.50 14.74 16.64
CA GLY A 17 35.44 15.00 18.07
C GLY A 17 36.61 14.28 18.73
N ALA A 18 37.66 15.04 19.06
CA ALA A 18 38.72 14.61 19.95
C ALA A 18 38.11 14.39 21.34
N HIS A 19 37.54 13.20 21.56
CA HIS A 19 37.23 12.71 22.88
C HIS A 19 38.56 12.43 23.59
N ALA A 20 39.01 13.39 24.38
CA ALA A 20 39.99 13.18 25.43
C ALA A 20 39.49 12.02 26.30
N LYS A 21 40.12 10.85 26.16
CA LYS A 21 39.90 9.70 27.04
C LYS A 21 40.50 10.03 28.40
N ALA A 22 39.74 10.71 29.24
CA ALA A 22 39.98 10.68 30.67
C ALA A 22 39.84 9.22 31.12
N LYS A 23 40.95 8.61 31.55
CA LYS A 23 40.94 7.32 32.25
C LYS A 23 40.21 7.52 33.58
N VAL A 24 38.89 7.41 33.57
CA VAL A 24 38.10 7.23 34.79
C VAL A 24 38.35 5.79 35.24
N SER A 25 39.04 5.63 36.37
CA SER A 25 39.22 4.34 37.03
C SER A 25 37.86 3.68 37.24
N GLY A 26 37.71 2.46 36.73
CA GLY A 26 36.45 1.74 36.72
C GLY A 26 35.92 1.45 38.12
N MET A 27 34.84 2.16 38.49
CA MET A 27 33.74 1.53 39.20
C MET A 27 32.76 1.06 38.13
N ALA A 28 32.56 -0.25 38.02
CA ALA A 28 31.49 -0.79 37.20
C ALA A 28 30.18 -0.11 37.64
N PRO A 29 29.40 0.49 36.72
CA PRO A 29 28.15 1.13 37.08
C PRO A 29 27.26 0.11 37.78
N ASP A 30 26.73 0.48 38.95
CA ASP A 30 25.88 -0.38 39.75
C ASP A 30 24.77 -0.97 38.86
N ALA A 31 24.73 -2.30 38.77
CA ALA A 31 23.86 -3.02 37.84
C ALA A 31 22.38 -2.68 38.05
N ARG A 32 22.03 -2.19 39.25
CA ARG A 32 20.68 -1.68 39.57
C ARG A 32 20.34 -0.40 38.81
N LEU A 33 21.28 0.55 38.73
CA LEU A 33 21.09 1.82 38.01
C LEU A 33 20.99 1.59 36.50
N LEU A 34 21.77 0.64 35.97
CA LEU A 34 21.73 0.29 34.54
C LEU A 34 20.36 -0.29 34.14
N ASN A 35 19.84 -1.23 34.95
CA ASN A 35 18.54 -1.84 34.71
C ASN A 35 17.38 -0.85 34.84
N GLN A 36 17.46 0.09 35.79
CA GLN A 36 16.49 1.19 35.92
C GLN A 36 16.50 2.11 34.69
N LYS A 37 17.69 2.49 34.20
CA LYS A 37 17.83 3.34 33.00
C LYS A 37 17.31 2.65 31.75
N LEU A 38 17.60 1.35 31.58
CA LEU A 38 17.07 0.55 30.47
C LEU A 38 15.54 0.41 30.52
N LYS A 39 14.96 0.32 31.72
CA LYS A 39 13.50 0.29 31.90
C LYS A 39 12.88 1.64 31.51
N GLN A 40 13.43 2.75 31.99
CA GLN A 40 12.99 4.10 31.63
C GLN A 40 13.09 4.36 30.12
N GLU A 41 14.17 3.94 29.45
CA GLU A 41 14.30 4.13 28.00
C GLU A 41 13.26 3.32 27.21
N ARG A 42 12.94 2.10 27.66
CA ARG A 42 11.89 1.27 27.05
C ARG A 42 10.51 1.89 27.23
N ASP A 43 10.23 2.44 28.41
CA ASP A 43 8.94 3.07 28.70
C ASP A 43 8.79 4.38 27.91
N LEU A 44 9.84 5.22 27.83
CA LEU A 44 9.88 6.39 26.96
C LEU A 44 9.69 6.04 25.47
N ARG A 45 10.29 4.95 24.98
CA ARG A 45 10.06 4.50 23.59
C ARG A 45 8.62 4.05 23.37
N ARG A 46 8.01 3.36 24.34
CA ARG A 46 6.60 2.94 24.26
C ARG A 46 5.67 4.15 24.27
N GLU A 47 5.93 5.14 25.11
CA GLU A 47 5.16 6.40 25.16
C GLU A 47 5.27 7.16 23.85
N ARG A 48 6.48 7.34 23.30
CA ARG A 48 6.67 7.99 21.99
C ARG A 48 5.95 7.24 20.88
N ASN A 49 5.99 5.90 20.87
CA ASN A 49 5.27 5.11 19.88
C ASN A 49 3.74 5.23 20.04
N LYS A 50 3.22 5.25 21.27
CA LYS A 50 1.79 5.49 21.52
C LYS A 50 1.36 6.89 21.06
N LEU A 51 2.17 7.91 21.35
CA LEU A 51 1.89 9.29 20.99
C LEU A 51 1.99 9.54 19.48
N ALA A 52 2.90 8.83 18.80
CA ALA A 52 2.99 8.83 17.34
C ALA A 52 1.80 8.10 16.67
N LEU A 53 1.32 7.01 17.26
CA LEU A 53 0.14 6.31 16.74
C LEU A 53 -1.15 7.13 16.93
N SER A 54 -1.29 7.82 18.08
CA SER A 54 -2.42 8.73 18.28
C SER A 54 -2.37 9.93 17.34
N SER A 55 -1.18 10.50 17.09
CA SER A 55 -1.06 11.62 16.15
C SER A 55 -1.33 11.22 14.69
N ILE A 56 -0.93 10.01 14.27
CA ILE A 56 -1.29 9.49 12.94
C ILE A 56 -2.80 9.28 12.83
N LYS A 57 -3.46 8.80 13.90
CA LYS A 57 -4.91 8.64 13.95
C LYS A 57 -5.64 9.98 13.84
N ASP A 58 -5.17 11.01 14.54
CA ASP A 58 -5.73 12.36 14.45
C ASP A 58 -5.53 12.99 13.07
N ILE A 59 -4.36 12.79 12.46
CA ILE A 59 -4.10 13.24 11.09
C ILE A 59 -5.06 12.53 10.11
N PHE A 60 -5.24 11.21 10.23
CA PHE A 60 -6.17 10.48 9.37
C PHE A 60 -7.64 10.86 9.57
N ALA A 61 -8.04 11.19 10.80
CA ALA A 61 -9.38 11.68 11.10
C ALA A 61 -9.68 13.02 10.41
N ILE A 62 -8.68 13.92 10.33
CA ILE A 62 -8.80 15.20 9.62
C ILE A 62 -8.94 15.00 8.10
N PHE A 63 -8.35 13.93 7.55
CA PHE A 63 -8.38 13.64 6.11
C PHE A 63 -9.61 12.86 5.64
N SER A 64 -10.47 12.37 6.55
CA SER A 64 -11.68 11.61 6.20
C SER A 64 -12.96 12.38 6.57
N PRO A 65 -13.67 13.00 5.62
CA PRO A 65 -14.86 13.83 5.88
C PRO A 65 -16.11 13.05 6.35
N THR A 66 -16.03 11.73 6.54
CA THR A 66 -17.11 10.85 7.04
C THR A 66 -17.01 10.51 8.53
N ALA A 67 -16.13 11.18 9.29
CA ALA A 67 -15.90 10.94 10.73
C ALA A 67 -17.05 11.42 11.67
N GLY A 68 -18.31 11.20 11.26
CA GLY A 68 -19.49 11.49 12.07
C GLY A 68 -20.31 10.25 12.45
N ASP A 69 -19.94 9.06 11.96
CA ASP A 69 -20.62 7.81 12.27
C ASP A 69 -19.68 6.94 13.12
N ASP A 70 -19.77 7.09 14.45
CA ASP A 70 -18.89 6.41 15.42
C ASP A 70 -18.96 4.87 15.30
N ASP A 71 -20.09 4.35 14.80
CA ASP A 71 -20.31 2.92 14.54
C ASP A 71 -19.48 2.37 13.36
N GLU A 72 -18.94 3.24 12.49
CA GLU A 72 -18.11 2.84 11.36
C GLU A 72 -16.67 2.52 11.78
N PHE A 73 -16.20 3.14 12.87
CA PHE A 73 -14.85 2.95 13.42
C PHE A 73 -14.80 1.98 14.61
N ASP A 74 -15.95 1.61 15.20
CA ASP A 74 -15.97 0.64 16.28
C ASP A 74 -15.78 -0.80 15.75
N THR A 75 -14.56 -1.31 15.91
CA THR A 75 -14.19 -2.70 15.59
C THR A 75 -14.34 -3.64 16.79
N THR A 76 -14.75 -3.15 17.97
CA THR A 76 -14.78 -3.98 19.19
C THR A 76 -15.94 -4.97 19.23
N ASN A 77 -17.08 -4.62 18.60
CA ASN A 77 -18.30 -5.45 18.57
C ASN A 77 -18.57 -6.10 17.20
N PHE A 78 -17.61 -6.05 16.28
CA PHE A 78 -17.83 -6.51 14.91
C PHE A 78 -17.63 -8.02 14.77
N ASP A 79 -18.66 -8.74 14.32
CA ASP A 79 -18.58 -10.16 13.97
C ASP A 79 -18.23 -10.34 12.48
N PRO A 80 -17.05 -10.90 12.14
CA PRO A 80 -16.62 -11.13 10.75
C PRO A 80 -17.20 -12.42 10.14
N THR A 81 -17.82 -13.28 10.95
CA THR A 81 -18.39 -14.57 10.51
C THR A 81 -19.34 -14.49 9.31
N PRO A 82 -20.32 -13.55 9.24
CA PRO A 82 -21.19 -13.42 8.07
C PRO A 82 -20.43 -13.05 6.79
N VAL A 83 -19.31 -12.33 6.90
CA VAL A 83 -18.50 -11.91 5.76
C VAL A 83 -17.78 -13.10 5.14
N TYR A 84 -17.33 -14.05 5.96
CA TYR A 84 -16.69 -15.28 5.48
C TYR A 84 -17.63 -16.15 4.65
N LYS A 85 -18.93 -16.14 4.94
CA LYS A 85 -19.94 -16.89 4.17
C LYS A 85 -20.25 -16.25 2.84
N ASN A 86 -20.33 -14.92 2.80
CA ASN A 86 -20.67 -14.14 1.61
C ASN A 86 -19.55 -13.13 1.31
N PRO A 87 -18.53 -13.52 0.52
CA PRO A 87 -17.34 -12.70 0.29
C PRO A 87 -17.67 -11.30 -0.28
N GLU A 88 -18.72 -11.18 -1.10
CA GLU A 88 -19.12 -9.92 -1.72
C GLU A 88 -19.53 -8.84 -0.71
N THR A 89 -19.97 -9.24 0.49
CA THR A 89 -20.30 -8.29 1.56
C THR A 89 -19.08 -7.52 2.05
N TYR A 90 -17.88 -8.07 1.89
CA TYR A 90 -16.62 -7.44 2.29
C TYR A 90 -16.39 -6.09 1.60
N LEU A 91 -16.71 -5.98 0.31
CA LEU A 91 -16.50 -4.74 -0.46
C LEU A 91 -17.42 -3.61 -0.02
N LYS A 92 -18.53 -3.94 0.64
CA LYS A 92 -19.49 -2.97 1.17
C LYS A 92 -19.12 -2.49 2.56
N LEU A 93 -18.16 -3.13 3.24
CA LEU A 93 -17.72 -2.74 4.56
C LEU A 93 -16.83 -1.50 4.50
N SER A 94 -16.85 -0.74 5.59
CA SER A 94 -15.91 0.35 5.85
C SER A 94 -14.46 -0.14 5.90
N LEU A 95 -13.51 0.70 5.51
CA LEU A 95 -12.08 0.37 5.50
C LEU A 95 -11.53 -0.15 6.86
N PRO A 96 -11.90 0.41 8.03
CA PRO A 96 -11.43 -0.11 9.32
C PRO A 96 -11.86 -1.56 9.57
N LYS A 97 -13.13 -1.87 9.32
CA LYS A 97 -13.69 -3.24 9.44
C LYS A 97 -13.03 -4.20 8.44
N GLN A 98 -12.75 -3.74 7.22
CA GLN A 98 -12.00 -4.53 6.24
C GLN A 98 -10.59 -4.88 6.74
N HIS A 99 -9.90 -3.91 7.35
CA HIS A 99 -8.54 -4.11 7.89
C HIS A 99 -8.54 -5.07 9.08
N TYR A 100 -9.51 -4.94 9.99
CA TYR A 100 -9.68 -5.84 11.12
C TYR A 100 -9.82 -7.31 10.68
N ILE A 101 -10.63 -7.56 9.64
CA ILE A 101 -10.77 -8.91 9.05
C ILE A 101 -9.44 -9.43 8.51
N LEU A 102 -8.66 -8.57 7.84
CA LEU A 102 -7.36 -8.95 7.26
C LEU A 102 -6.36 -9.35 8.34
N GLU A 103 -6.23 -8.55 9.39
CA GLU A 103 -5.36 -8.85 10.53
C GLU A 103 -5.74 -10.17 11.19
N GLU A 104 -7.05 -10.38 11.44
CA GLU A 104 -7.56 -11.61 12.06
C GLU A 104 -7.25 -12.85 11.20
N LEU A 105 -7.39 -12.74 9.87
CA LEU A 105 -7.08 -13.83 8.94
C LEU A 105 -5.57 -14.08 8.88
N GLU A 106 -4.75 -13.03 8.79
CA GLU A 106 -3.30 -13.17 8.68
C GLU A 106 -2.73 -13.97 9.87
N ASP A 107 -3.17 -13.65 11.08
CA ASP A 107 -2.74 -14.35 12.29
C ASP A 107 -3.22 -15.81 12.35
N LYS A 108 -4.38 -16.12 11.75
CA LYS A 108 -4.89 -17.49 11.63
C LYS A 108 -4.14 -18.28 10.55
N PHE A 109 -3.78 -17.64 9.44
CA PHE A 109 -3.07 -18.28 8.32
C PHE A 109 -1.57 -18.48 8.57
N LYS A 110 -0.98 -17.80 9.57
CA LYS A 110 0.35 -18.13 10.11
C LYS A 110 0.39 -19.52 10.78
N ARG A 111 -0.77 -20.09 11.17
CA ARG A 111 -0.86 -21.42 11.81
C ARG A 111 -1.05 -22.53 10.78
N LYS A 112 -1.06 -23.80 11.23
CA LYS A 112 -1.31 -24.96 10.35
C LYS A 112 -2.71 -24.87 9.72
N TRP A 113 -2.78 -25.05 8.41
CA TRP A 113 -4.01 -24.86 7.63
C TRP A 113 -5.08 -25.92 7.88
N THR A 114 -4.75 -27.04 8.51
CA THR A 114 -5.70 -28.13 8.80
C THR A 114 -6.79 -27.71 9.79
N GLY A 115 -6.48 -26.82 10.74
CA GLY A 115 -7.44 -26.33 11.75
C GLY A 115 -8.25 -25.10 11.34
N ILE A 116 -8.07 -24.60 10.12
CA ILE A 116 -8.79 -23.42 9.62
C ILE A 116 -10.09 -23.87 8.94
N ASP A 117 -11.18 -23.19 9.28
CA ASP A 117 -12.51 -23.44 8.72
C ASP A 117 -12.56 -23.23 7.18
N LYS A 118 -13.46 -23.96 6.52
CA LYS A 118 -13.59 -23.96 5.06
C LYS A 118 -14.05 -22.60 4.53
N ASP A 119 -14.94 -21.91 5.24
CA ASP A 119 -15.47 -20.62 4.79
C ASP A 119 -14.39 -19.55 4.81
N LYS A 120 -13.52 -19.55 5.82
CA LYS A 120 -12.35 -18.66 5.89
C LYS A 120 -11.35 -18.91 4.77
N LYS A 121 -11.11 -20.17 4.40
CA LYS A 121 -10.26 -20.52 3.25
C LYS A 121 -10.86 -20.04 1.94
N ARG A 122 -12.18 -20.25 1.74
CA ARG A 122 -12.90 -19.78 0.56
C ARG A 122 -12.87 -18.26 0.47
N PHE A 123 -13.10 -17.58 1.58
CA PHE A 123 -13.01 -16.13 1.67
C PHE A 123 -11.61 -15.64 1.31
N MET A 124 -10.56 -16.24 1.88
CA MET A 124 -9.18 -15.85 1.57
C MET A 124 -8.82 -16.09 0.10
N TYR A 125 -9.29 -17.18 -0.48
CA TYR A 125 -9.12 -17.45 -1.92
C TYR A 125 -9.84 -16.38 -2.76
N TRP A 126 -11.09 -16.05 -2.42
CA TRP A 126 -11.83 -14.99 -3.08
C TRP A 126 -11.19 -13.61 -2.86
N LEU A 127 -10.57 -13.35 -1.71
CA LEU A 127 -9.87 -12.10 -1.44
C LEU A 127 -8.58 -11.98 -2.27
N ALA A 128 -7.91 -13.09 -2.59
CA ALA A 128 -6.71 -13.09 -3.42
C ALA A 128 -7.00 -13.09 -4.94
N TYR A 129 -8.05 -13.82 -5.34
CA TYR A 129 -8.34 -14.14 -6.75
C TYR A 129 -9.77 -13.83 -7.19
N GLY A 130 -10.57 -13.20 -6.34
CA GLY A 130 -11.95 -12.86 -6.65
C GLY A 130 -12.05 -11.68 -7.62
N PRO A 131 -13.23 -11.47 -8.21
CA PRO A 131 -13.51 -10.39 -9.17
C PRO A 131 -13.69 -9.03 -8.49
N HIS A 132 -12.68 -8.56 -7.76
CA HIS A 132 -12.72 -7.27 -7.09
C HIS A 132 -11.43 -6.47 -7.35
N GLY A 133 -11.52 -5.14 -7.19
CA GLY A 133 -10.41 -4.23 -7.40
C GLY A 133 -9.82 -4.33 -8.83
N PRO A 134 -8.52 -4.64 -9.00
CA PRO A 134 -7.89 -4.72 -10.34
C PRO A 134 -8.42 -5.84 -11.24
N ARG A 135 -9.19 -6.77 -10.67
CA ARG A 135 -9.79 -7.93 -11.34
C ARG A 135 -11.27 -7.72 -11.67
N GLU A 136 -11.81 -6.52 -11.48
CA GLU A 136 -13.18 -6.21 -11.89
C GLU A 136 -13.32 -6.13 -13.41
N GLY A 137 -14.42 -6.69 -13.94
CA GLY A 137 -14.73 -6.65 -15.36
C GLY A 137 -14.12 -7.76 -16.20
N PHE A 138 -13.39 -8.70 -15.61
CA PHE A 138 -13.21 -10.01 -16.23
C PHE A 138 -14.55 -10.74 -16.19
N VAL A 139 -15.01 -11.19 -17.36
CA VAL A 139 -16.27 -11.92 -17.49
C VAL A 139 -16.13 -13.23 -16.73
N ILE A 140 -16.71 -13.32 -15.54
CA ILE A 140 -16.99 -14.61 -14.91
C ILE A 140 -18.31 -15.06 -15.51
N GLU A 141 -18.25 -15.68 -16.69
CA GLU A 141 -19.37 -16.45 -17.19
C GLU A 141 -19.51 -17.68 -16.28
N GLN A 142 -20.17 -17.50 -15.13
CA GLN A 142 -20.86 -18.61 -14.50
C GLN A 142 -22.07 -18.88 -15.39
N LYS A 143 -21.87 -19.68 -16.45
CA LYS A 143 -22.99 -20.40 -17.05
C LYS A 143 -23.62 -21.17 -15.91
N LYS A 144 -24.76 -20.68 -15.38
CA LYS A 144 -25.71 -21.54 -14.69
C LYS A 144 -25.99 -22.64 -15.71
N THR A 145 -25.41 -23.82 -15.50
CA THR A 145 -25.94 -25.03 -16.07
C THR A 145 -27.35 -25.13 -15.50
N VAL A 146 -28.31 -24.55 -16.21
CA VAL A 146 -29.70 -24.97 -16.12
C VAL A 146 -29.62 -26.41 -16.60
N VAL A 147 -29.40 -27.33 -15.67
CA VAL A 147 -29.64 -28.74 -15.92
C VAL A 147 -31.12 -28.77 -16.27
N PRO A 148 -31.50 -29.07 -17.54
CA PRO A 148 -32.90 -29.16 -17.86
C PRO A 148 -33.45 -30.25 -16.94
N GLU A 149 -34.38 -29.85 -16.08
CA GLU A 149 -35.16 -30.77 -15.28
C GLU A 149 -35.77 -31.76 -16.28
N LYS A 150 -35.33 -33.04 -16.21
CA LYS A 150 -35.82 -34.10 -17.08
C LYS A 150 -37.32 -34.23 -16.83
N LYS A 151 -38.13 -33.53 -17.62
CA LYS A 151 -39.56 -33.83 -17.71
C LYS A 151 -39.66 -35.14 -18.46
N GLU A 152 -40.16 -36.17 -17.78
CA GLU A 152 -40.43 -37.47 -18.38
C GLU A 152 -41.54 -37.29 -19.43
N ALA A 153 -41.15 -37.33 -20.71
CA ALA A 153 -42.06 -37.19 -21.83
C ALA A 153 -42.79 -38.52 -22.06
N ASN A 154 -44.07 -38.58 -21.67
CA ASN A 154 -44.90 -39.78 -21.79
C ASN A 154 -45.66 -39.88 -23.12
N THR A 155 -45.50 -38.91 -24.03
CA THR A 155 -46.27 -38.84 -25.28
C THR A 155 -45.37 -38.65 -26.50
N PRO A 156 -45.66 -39.31 -27.65
CA PRO A 156 -44.79 -39.29 -28.83
C PRO A 156 -44.57 -37.89 -29.43
N LEU A 157 -45.55 -37.00 -29.27
CA LEU A 157 -45.46 -35.60 -29.70
C LEU A 157 -44.44 -34.80 -28.88
N ASP A 158 -44.27 -35.12 -27.61
CA ASP A 158 -43.34 -34.41 -26.72
C ASP A 158 -41.88 -34.81 -27.00
N GLN A 159 -41.65 -36.02 -27.53
CA GLN A 159 -40.33 -36.46 -27.99
C GLN A 159 -39.87 -35.70 -29.24
N ILE A 160 -40.79 -35.44 -30.18
CA ILE A 160 -40.50 -34.67 -31.40
C ILE A 160 -40.25 -33.19 -31.07
N ILE A 161 -40.98 -32.62 -30.12
CA ILE A 161 -40.77 -31.25 -29.65
C ILE A 161 -39.44 -31.13 -28.88
N ALA A 162 -39.09 -32.11 -28.05
CA ALA A 162 -37.81 -32.14 -27.34
C ALA A 162 -36.60 -32.31 -28.30
N GLU A 163 -36.72 -33.15 -29.34
CA GLU A 163 -35.67 -33.30 -30.36
C GLU A 163 -35.50 -32.01 -31.18
N THR A 164 -36.58 -31.32 -31.54
CA THR A 164 -36.51 -30.07 -32.31
C THR A 164 -36.01 -28.89 -31.48
N GLU A 165 -36.33 -28.82 -30.18
CA GLU A 165 -35.78 -27.80 -29.28
C GLU A 165 -34.30 -28.04 -28.93
N SER A 166 -33.86 -29.30 -28.78
CA SER A 166 -32.45 -29.62 -28.52
C SER A 166 -31.52 -29.28 -29.70
N GLN A 167 -32.02 -29.29 -30.93
CA GLN A 167 -31.25 -28.88 -32.11
C GLN A 167 -31.14 -27.36 -32.28
N LYS A 168 -32.10 -26.58 -31.74
CA LYS A 168 -32.10 -25.11 -31.84
C LYS A 168 -31.04 -24.44 -30.96
N TYR A 169 -30.51 -25.16 -29.96
CA TYR A 169 -29.45 -24.68 -29.06
C TYR A 169 -28.24 -25.62 -29.06
N LYS A 170 -27.75 -25.99 -30.25
CA LYS A 170 -26.39 -26.52 -30.37
C LYS A 170 -25.39 -25.36 -30.27
N VAL A 171 -25.29 -24.76 -29.09
CA VAL A 171 -24.20 -23.85 -28.75
C VAL A 171 -22.99 -24.74 -28.53
N GLU A 172 -22.01 -24.65 -29.43
CA GLU A 172 -20.69 -25.24 -29.21
C GLU A 172 -20.17 -24.72 -27.86
N VAL A 173 -20.07 -25.63 -26.91
CA VAL A 173 -19.46 -25.36 -25.61
C VAL A 173 -17.96 -25.35 -25.87
N ASP A 174 -17.43 -24.20 -26.26
CA ASP A 174 -16.02 -23.92 -26.03
C ASP A 174 -15.83 -24.00 -24.51
N ASP A 175 -14.96 -24.91 -24.06
CA ASP A 175 -14.53 -25.07 -22.68
C ASP A 175 -13.85 -23.78 -22.20
N TYR A 176 -14.67 -22.80 -21.80
CA TYR A 176 -14.19 -21.53 -21.30
C TYR A 176 -13.72 -21.70 -19.86
N VAL A 177 -12.43 -22.02 -19.72
CA VAL A 177 -11.73 -22.04 -18.43
C VAL A 177 -11.55 -20.59 -17.96
N PRO A 178 -12.04 -20.22 -16.76
CA PRO A 178 -11.92 -18.87 -16.24
C PRO A 178 -10.44 -18.45 -16.15
N PRO A 179 -10.12 -17.18 -16.46
CA PRO A 179 -8.76 -16.70 -16.69
C PRO A 179 -7.88 -16.63 -15.42
N ASP A 180 -8.34 -17.15 -14.28
CA ASP A 180 -7.73 -16.93 -12.96
C ASP A 180 -7.25 -18.20 -12.23
N LEU A 181 -6.96 -19.27 -12.97
CA LEU A 181 -5.99 -20.23 -12.46
C LEU A 181 -4.58 -19.65 -12.70
N PRO A 182 -3.69 -19.61 -11.68
CA PRO A 182 -2.30 -19.19 -11.86
C PRO A 182 -1.52 -20.05 -12.86
N PHE A 183 -2.09 -21.20 -13.26
CA PHE A 183 -1.70 -21.96 -14.44
C PHE A 183 -2.98 -22.43 -15.16
N ARG A 184 -3.30 -21.85 -16.32
CA ARG A 184 -4.00 -22.60 -17.38
C ARG A 184 -3.16 -23.85 -17.66
N ALA A 185 -3.77 -24.97 -18.07
CA ALA A 185 -3.06 -26.15 -18.59
C ALA A 185 -1.70 -25.77 -19.19
N PRO A 186 -0.60 -26.41 -18.72
CA PRO A 186 0.77 -25.88 -18.77
C PRO A 186 1.00 -25.15 -20.08
N SER A 187 1.09 -23.81 -20.02
CA SER A 187 1.33 -22.88 -21.12
C SER A 187 1.31 -23.57 -22.47
N VAL A 188 0.13 -23.87 -23.07
CA VAL A 188 -0.02 -24.82 -24.20
C VAL A 188 1.23 -24.81 -25.03
N LEU A 189 2.12 -25.77 -24.74
CA LEU A 189 3.45 -25.72 -25.32
C LEU A 189 3.18 -25.91 -26.79
N LYS A 190 3.47 -24.88 -27.62
CA LYS A 190 3.30 -24.99 -29.08
C LYS A 190 3.91 -26.31 -29.59
N SER A 191 4.95 -26.78 -28.90
CA SER A 191 5.38 -28.17 -28.93
C SER A 191 5.77 -28.66 -27.53
N VAL A 192 5.21 -29.79 -27.09
CA VAL A 192 5.62 -30.51 -25.86
C VAL A 192 7.09 -30.98 -25.92
N LYS A 193 7.68 -31.04 -27.12
CA LYS A 193 9.10 -31.32 -27.38
C LYS A 193 9.70 -30.21 -28.25
N PRO A 194 10.29 -29.16 -27.66
CA PRO A 194 10.93 -28.10 -28.45
C PRO A 194 12.12 -28.66 -29.23
N SER A 195 12.16 -28.41 -30.54
CA SER A 195 13.32 -28.69 -31.39
C SER A 195 14.27 -27.48 -31.38
N LYS A 196 15.50 -27.65 -31.88
CA LYS A 196 16.44 -26.54 -32.11
C LYS A 196 15.87 -25.47 -33.04
N ASP A 197 14.88 -25.84 -33.85
CA ASP A 197 14.23 -24.95 -34.82
C ASP A 197 12.97 -24.26 -34.27
N THR A 198 12.61 -24.47 -33.01
CA THR A 198 11.42 -23.85 -32.41
C THR A 198 11.66 -22.35 -32.18
N ILE A 199 11.15 -21.52 -33.09
CA ILE A 199 11.27 -20.05 -33.03
C ILE A 199 10.39 -19.51 -31.89
N ILE A 200 11.04 -19.00 -30.84
CA ILE A 200 10.37 -18.27 -29.75
C ILE A 200 10.13 -16.84 -30.22
N SER A 201 8.88 -16.50 -30.51
CA SER A 201 8.47 -15.13 -30.82
C SER A 201 8.00 -14.41 -29.56
N PRO A 202 8.30 -13.10 -29.42
CA PRO A 202 7.69 -12.30 -28.36
C PRO A 202 6.16 -12.30 -28.55
N LEU A 203 5.44 -12.33 -27.44
CA LEU A 203 3.98 -12.18 -27.47
C LEU A 203 3.64 -10.82 -28.10
N PRO A 204 2.57 -10.74 -28.91
CA PRO A 204 2.15 -9.47 -29.48
C PRO A 204 1.81 -8.49 -28.35
N PRO A 205 2.18 -7.21 -28.46
CA PRO A 205 1.79 -6.21 -27.47
C PRO A 205 0.26 -6.15 -27.43
N ARG A 206 -0.33 -6.49 -26.28
CA ARG A 206 -1.77 -6.32 -26.07
C ARG A 206 -2.05 -4.86 -25.72
N ASP A 207 -2.92 -4.23 -26.49
CA ASP A 207 -3.38 -2.88 -26.22
C ASP A 207 -4.17 -2.86 -24.89
N PRO A 208 -3.77 -2.03 -23.90
CA PRO A 208 -4.51 -1.88 -22.66
C PRO A 208 -5.98 -1.48 -22.83
N ARG A 209 -6.34 -0.95 -24.00
CA ARG A 209 -7.72 -0.57 -24.35
C ARG A 209 -8.63 -1.77 -24.65
N LEU A 210 -8.06 -2.95 -24.87
CA LEU A 210 -8.80 -4.20 -25.07
C LEU A 210 -9.21 -4.86 -23.75
N PHE A 211 -8.72 -4.37 -22.61
CA PHE A 211 -9.23 -4.75 -21.31
C PHE A 211 -10.61 -4.09 -21.12
N GLY A 212 -11.61 -4.83 -20.62
CA GLY A 212 -13.02 -4.45 -20.64
C GLY A 212 -13.35 -3.02 -20.14
N PRO A 213 -14.59 -2.53 -20.34
CA PRO A 213 -14.96 -1.12 -20.16
C PRO A 213 -14.58 -0.53 -18.79
N LYS A 214 -14.72 -1.32 -17.70
CA LYS A 214 -14.31 -0.92 -16.35
C LYS A 214 -12.79 -0.68 -16.21
N ARG A 215 -11.96 -1.51 -16.85
CA ARG A 215 -10.50 -1.35 -16.88
C ARG A 215 -10.10 -0.10 -17.66
N LEU A 216 -10.84 0.25 -18.71
CA LEU A 216 -10.63 1.49 -19.45
C LEU A 216 -10.96 2.71 -18.58
N GLU A 217 -12.05 2.66 -17.81
CA GLU A 217 -12.41 3.70 -16.84
C GLU A 217 -11.38 3.82 -15.72
N GLN A 218 -10.95 2.69 -15.15
CA GLN A 218 -9.87 2.65 -14.16
C GLN A 218 -8.58 3.23 -14.75
N TYR A 219 -8.19 2.84 -15.96
CA TYR A 219 -7.00 3.38 -16.62
C TYR A 219 -7.11 4.88 -16.87
N LYS A 220 -8.29 5.37 -17.28
CA LYS A 220 -8.54 6.82 -17.42
C LYS A 220 -8.48 7.55 -16.07
N LYS A 221 -8.94 6.90 -14.99
CA LYS A 221 -8.88 7.43 -13.63
C LYS A 221 -7.43 7.45 -13.11
N ASP A 222 -6.69 6.35 -13.24
CA ASP A 222 -5.30 6.20 -12.79
C ASP A 222 -4.34 7.11 -13.57
N ARG A 223 -4.63 7.40 -14.85
CA ARG A 223 -3.84 8.34 -15.65
C ARG A 223 -4.07 9.80 -15.24
N LYS A 224 -5.22 10.12 -14.65
CA LYS A 224 -5.46 11.44 -14.07
C LYS A 224 -4.79 11.49 -12.71
N MET A 225 -3.95 12.49 -12.51
CA MET A 225 -3.34 12.73 -11.20
C MET A 225 -4.44 13.02 -10.18
N ASN A 226 -4.31 12.46 -8.97
CA ASN A 226 -5.23 12.77 -7.88
C ASN A 226 -5.29 14.29 -7.66
N PRO A 227 -6.47 14.87 -7.41
CA PRO A 227 -6.62 16.33 -7.25
C PRO A 227 -5.74 16.87 -6.12
N TYR A 228 -5.51 16.06 -5.08
CA TYR A 228 -4.61 16.39 -3.98
C TYR A 228 -3.14 16.46 -4.43
N SER A 229 -2.68 15.50 -5.22
CA SER A 229 -1.32 15.53 -5.78
C SER A 229 -1.14 16.70 -6.74
N GLN A 230 -2.18 17.03 -7.51
CA GLN A 230 -2.19 18.23 -8.37
C GLN A 230 -2.08 19.51 -7.55
N PHE A 231 -2.82 19.61 -6.44
CA PHE A 231 -2.73 20.73 -5.51
C PHE A 231 -1.35 20.85 -4.88
N VAL A 232 -0.81 19.75 -4.34
CA VAL A 232 0.54 19.73 -3.72
C VAL A 232 1.60 20.15 -4.72
N LEU A 233 1.55 19.63 -5.96
CA LEU A 233 2.49 20.01 -7.00
C LEU A 233 2.37 21.49 -7.38
N GLY A 234 1.14 22.01 -7.50
CA GLY A 234 0.88 23.41 -7.76
C GLY A 234 1.36 24.33 -6.63
N PHE A 235 1.10 23.94 -5.38
CA PHE A 235 1.58 24.65 -4.19
C PHE A 235 3.10 24.68 -4.12
N LEU A 236 3.76 23.55 -4.39
CA LEU A 236 5.21 23.44 -4.40
C LEU A 236 5.83 24.32 -5.50
N LEU A 237 5.22 24.35 -6.69
CA LEU A 237 5.57 25.30 -7.75
C LEU A 237 5.37 26.76 -7.33
N GLY A 238 4.30 27.06 -6.60
CA GLY A 238 4.07 28.40 -6.03
C GLY A 238 5.17 28.81 -5.06
N LEU A 239 5.56 27.91 -4.14
CA LEU A 239 6.66 28.14 -3.20
C LEU A 239 8.01 28.31 -3.92
N THR A 240 8.29 27.53 -4.96
CA THR A 240 9.54 27.70 -5.73
C THR A 240 9.58 29.05 -6.43
N PHE A 241 8.46 29.53 -6.99
CA PHE A 241 8.38 30.87 -7.55
C PHE A 241 8.53 31.98 -6.50
N LEU A 242 7.91 31.83 -5.33
CA LEU A 242 8.05 32.79 -4.23
C LEU A 242 9.50 32.87 -3.73
N ASN A 243 10.16 31.72 -3.57
CA ASN A 243 11.56 31.65 -3.19
C ASN A 243 12.46 32.27 -4.27
N TYR A 244 12.20 32.01 -5.55
CA TYR A 244 12.94 32.62 -6.64
C TYR A 244 12.76 34.14 -6.68
N ARG A 245 11.56 34.65 -6.40
CA ARG A 245 11.30 36.10 -6.31
C ARG A 245 12.08 36.74 -5.16
N LYS A 246 12.06 36.12 -3.97
CA LYS A 246 12.84 36.59 -2.82
C LYS A 246 14.33 36.60 -3.12
N ASP A 247 14.85 35.52 -3.71
CA ASP A 247 16.27 35.43 -4.11
C ASP A 247 16.66 36.51 -5.11
N ARG A 248 15.78 36.82 -6.08
CA ARG A 248 15.99 37.93 -7.01
C ARG A 248 16.02 39.28 -6.32
N GLU A 249 15.17 39.50 -5.31
CA GLU A 249 15.18 40.74 -4.52
C GLU A 249 16.50 40.91 -3.77
N VAL A 250 17.04 39.83 -3.16
CA VAL A 250 18.35 39.83 -2.49
C VAL A 250 19.48 40.16 -3.47
N ASN A 251 19.48 39.52 -4.65
CA ASN A 251 20.48 39.80 -5.69
C ASN A 251 20.42 41.26 -6.19
N SER A 252 19.22 41.86 -6.24
CA SER A 252 19.05 43.24 -6.68
C SER A 252 19.40 44.29 -5.62
N THR A 253 19.12 44.02 -4.35
CA THR A 253 19.32 44.96 -3.24
C THR A 253 20.66 44.78 -2.53
N GLY A 254 21.31 43.63 -2.70
CA GLY A 254 22.55 43.26 -2.01
C GLY A 254 22.38 43.05 -0.50
N LYS A 255 21.14 43.05 0.01
CA LYS A 255 20.82 42.87 1.43
C LYS A 255 20.18 41.50 1.63
N VAL A 256 20.78 40.70 2.50
CA VAL A 256 20.22 39.39 2.91
C VAL A 256 19.12 39.65 3.95
N PRO A 257 17.95 38.98 3.90
CA PRO A 257 16.91 39.13 4.90
C PRO A 257 17.41 38.62 6.26
N ASP A 258 17.10 39.36 7.32
CA ASP A 258 17.39 38.91 8.67
C ASP A 258 16.39 37.81 9.06
N TYR A 259 16.91 36.61 9.33
CA TYR A 259 16.10 35.48 9.74
C TYR A 259 16.16 35.32 11.27
N GLU A 260 15.00 35.29 11.93
CA GLU A 260 14.89 35.14 13.39
C GLU A 260 15.59 33.88 13.94
N TYR A 261 15.64 32.80 13.16
CA TYR A 261 16.33 31.58 13.61
C TYR A 261 17.84 31.75 13.75
N LEU A 262 18.46 32.66 12.99
CA LEU A 262 19.89 32.97 13.14
C LEU A 262 20.15 33.68 14.47
N GLN A 263 19.23 34.54 14.90
CA GLN A 263 19.32 35.21 16.20
C GLN A 263 19.15 34.23 17.36
N ASN A 264 18.25 33.25 17.21
CA ASN A 264 18.04 32.21 18.21
C ASN A 264 19.26 31.29 18.36
N ASP A 265 19.94 30.97 17.27
CA ASP A 265 21.18 30.17 17.31
C ASP A 265 22.32 30.92 18.02
N GLU A 266 22.42 32.24 17.82
CA GLU A 266 23.38 33.08 18.55
C GLU A 266 23.08 33.11 20.05
N LEU A 267 21.80 33.24 20.43
CA LEU A 267 21.38 33.17 21.84
C LEU A 267 21.72 31.82 22.48
N LEU A 268 21.45 30.72 21.78
CA LEU A 268 21.80 29.37 22.26
C LEU A 268 23.31 29.19 22.44
N GLN A 269 24.12 29.74 21.54
CA GLN A 269 25.59 29.69 21.67
C GLN A 269 26.08 30.51 22.85
N ILE A 270 25.49 31.68 23.11
CA ILE A 270 25.80 32.52 24.28
C ILE A 270 25.46 31.77 25.57
N ASP A 271 24.30 31.11 25.61
CA ASP A 271 23.88 30.31 26.76
C ASP A 271 24.83 29.12 27.01
N ASP A 272 25.27 28.43 25.96
CA ASP A 272 26.22 27.33 26.09
C ASP A 272 27.62 27.79 26.52
N LEU A 273 28.09 28.95 26.04
CA LEU A 273 29.34 29.55 26.47
C LEU A 273 29.28 30.01 27.93
N SER A 274 28.19 30.63 28.35
CA SER A 274 28.00 31.06 29.74
C SER A 274 28.00 29.86 30.71
N LYS A 275 27.35 28.75 30.34
CA LYS A 275 27.37 27.49 31.11
C LYS A 275 28.78 26.91 31.21
N LYS A 276 29.54 26.91 30.11
CA LYS A 276 30.94 26.43 30.10
C LYS A 276 31.84 27.29 30.99
N LEU A 277 31.70 28.61 30.95
CA LEU A 277 32.43 29.52 31.85
C LEU A 277 32.08 29.27 33.32
N ALA A 278 30.78 29.12 33.64
CA ALA A 278 30.34 28.82 35.00
C ALA A 278 30.87 27.47 35.54
N GLN A 279 31.09 26.50 34.65
CA GLN A 279 31.73 25.23 35.00
C GLN A 279 33.25 25.37 35.19
N ALA A 280 33.92 26.20 34.39
CA ALA A 280 35.37 26.42 34.47
C ALA A 280 35.81 27.24 35.70
N VAL A 281 34.90 28.05 36.26
CA VAL A 281 35.13 28.87 37.47
C VAL A 281 34.91 28.07 38.76
N LYS A 282 34.28 26.89 38.69
CA LYS A 282 34.09 25.97 39.83
C LYS A 282 35.22 24.97 39.95
#